data_AF-A0A0M4PKN4-F1
#
_entry.id   AF-A0A0M4PKN4-F1
#
_cell.length_a   1.000
_cell.length_b   1.000
_cell.length_c   1.000
_cell.angle_alpha   90.00
_cell.angle_beta   90.00
_cell.angle_gamma   90.00
#
_symmetry.space_group_name_H-M   'P 1'
#
loop_
_entity.id
_entity.type
_entity.pdbx_description
1 polymer ?
#
loop_
_entity_poly.entity_id
_entity_poly.type
_entity_poly.pdbx_seq_one_letter_code
_entity_poly.pdbx_strand_id
1 'polypeptide(L)'
;INVVVPRPRPQNAAVMVWIFGGGFYSGSATLDIYDPKILVSEENVILVSMQYRVASLGFLYFDTEDVPGNAGLFDQLMALQWVHENIKLFGGNPNNVTLFGESSGAVSVSLHLLSPLSRNLFNQAIMESGSSTAPWAILSREESFSRGLKLAKAMGCPDDRNEIHKTVECLRKVNSSAMVEKEWDHVAICFFPFVPVVDGAFLDDHPQKSLSTNNFKKTNILMGSNSEEGYYFIFYYLTELFKKEENVVVSRENFIKAIGQLNPNADAAVKSAIEFEYTDWFNPNDPEKNRNALDKMVG
;
A
#
# COMPACT_ATOMS: atom_id res chain seq x y z
N ILE A 1 -3.33 18.69 -2.88
CA ILE A 1 -1.89 18.89 -2.59
C ILE A 1 -1.78 19.94 -1.50
N ASN A 2 -0.96 19.70 -0.48
CA ASN A 2 -0.58 20.68 0.53
C ASN A 2 0.90 21.01 0.35
N VAL A 3 1.29 22.28 0.48
CA VAL A 3 2.69 22.70 0.39
C VAL A 3 3.02 23.51 1.64
N VAL A 4 4.06 23.09 2.37
CA VAL A 4 4.54 23.78 3.56
C VAL A 4 6.00 24.18 3.35
N VAL A 5 6.30 25.44 3.62
CA VAL A 5 7.59 26.07 3.35
C VAL A 5 8.17 26.64 4.64
N PRO A 6 9.51 26.59 4.82
CA PRO A 6 10.13 27.19 5.99
C PRO A 6 10.07 28.71 5.92
N ARG A 7 10.27 29.37 7.06
CA ARG A 7 10.36 30.82 7.17
C ARG A 7 11.76 31.21 7.68
N PRO A 8 12.51 32.07 6.97
CA PRO A 8 12.17 32.73 5.70
C PRO A 8 12.05 31.77 4.52
N ARG A 9 11.29 32.14 3.48
CA ARG A 9 11.12 31.32 2.27
C ARG A 9 12.49 31.05 1.65
N PRO A 10 12.86 29.78 1.40
CA PRO A 10 14.17 29.45 0.88
C PRO A 10 14.25 29.72 -0.63
N GLN A 11 15.47 29.63 -1.17
CA GLN A 11 15.72 29.61 -2.61
C GLN A 11 16.34 28.26 -2.98
N ASN A 12 15.70 27.55 -3.89
CA ASN A 12 16.20 26.27 -4.42
C ASN A 12 16.40 25.17 -3.36
N ALA A 13 15.51 25.10 -2.36
CA ALA A 13 15.56 24.09 -1.30
C ALA A 13 15.23 22.68 -1.79
N ALA A 14 15.70 21.66 -1.05
CA ALA A 14 15.25 20.28 -1.23
C ALA A 14 13.74 20.17 -0.99
N VAL A 15 13.08 19.30 -1.76
CA VAL A 15 11.64 19.06 -1.69
C VAL A 15 11.43 17.61 -1.27
N MET A 16 10.69 17.40 -0.18
CA MET A 16 10.22 16.08 0.24
C MET A 16 8.74 15.94 -0.09
N VAL A 17 8.36 14.87 -0.77
CA VAL A 17 6.98 14.63 -1.21
C VAL A 17 6.43 13.38 -0.52
N TRP A 18 5.48 13.60 0.40
CA TRP A 18 4.83 12.56 1.19
C TRP A 18 3.70 11.88 0.43
N ILE A 19 3.75 10.54 0.37
CA ILE A 19 2.68 9.68 -0.10
C ILE A 19 2.23 8.81 1.07
N PHE A 20 0.99 9.02 1.55
CA PHE A 20 0.48 8.32 2.73
C PHE A 20 0.19 6.83 2.45
N GLY A 21 0.32 6.01 3.49
CA GLY A 21 -0.08 4.61 3.53
C GLY A 21 -1.55 4.38 3.94
N GLY A 22 -1.95 3.12 4.03
CA GLY A 22 -3.34 2.73 4.35
C GLY A 22 -3.86 1.54 3.55
N GLY A 23 -2.97 0.63 3.12
CA GLY A 23 -3.33 -0.58 2.36
C GLY A 23 -4.02 -0.31 1.03
N PHE A 24 -3.81 0.88 0.45
CA PHE A 24 -4.55 1.40 -0.71
C PHE A 24 -6.06 1.56 -0.54
N TYR A 25 -6.66 1.28 0.63
CA TYR A 25 -8.11 1.43 0.87
C TYR A 25 -8.45 2.60 1.80
N SER A 26 -7.46 3.18 2.47
CA SER A 26 -7.63 4.26 3.44
C SER A 26 -6.44 5.22 3.43
N GLY A 27 -6.50 6.24 4.30
CA GLY A 27 -5.44 7.22 4.51
C GLY A 27 -5.82 8.63 4.06
N SER A 28 -5.07 9.61 4.57
CA SER A 28 -5.20 11.01 4.17
C SER A 28 -3.92 11.77 4.47
N ALA A 29 -3.52 12.68 3.59
CA ALA A 29 -2.43 13.62 3.83
C ALA A 29 -2.74 14.67 4.93
N THR A 30 -3.95 14.66 5.50
CA THR A 30 -4.41 15.61 6.51
C THR A 30 -4.38 15.06 7.95
N LEU A 31 -3.86 13.85 8.17
CA LEU A 31 -3.74 13.31 9.52
C LEU A 31 -2.71 14.11 10.33
N ASP A 32 -3.01 14.35 11.61
CA ASP A 32 -2.14 15.15 12.50
C ASP A 32 -0.73 14.56 12.66
N ILE A 33 -0.59 13.23 12.58
CA ILE A 33 0.72 12.55 12.60
C ILE A 33 1.60 12.92 11.40
N TYR A 34 1.01 13.44 10.32
CA TYR A 34 1.73 13.94 9.14
C TYR A 34 1.85 15.46 9.13
N ASP A 35 1.64 16.16 10.25
CA ASP A 35 1.84 17.62 10.32
C ASP A 35 3.32 17.95 9.98
N PRO A 36 3.57 18.64 8.86
CA PRO A 36 4.92 18.79 8.35
C PRO A 36 5.72 19.91 9.02
N LYS A 37 5.11 20.67 9.95
CA LYS A 37 5.73 21.89 10.51
C LYS A 37 7.11 21.65 11.12
N ILE A 38 7.26 20.60 11.93
CA ILE A 38 8.53 20.30 12.62
C ILE A 38 9.61 19.95 11.60
N LEU A 39 9.32 19.02 10.69
CA LEU A 39 10.29 18.60 9.67
C LEU A 39 10.71 19.76 8.77
N VAL A 40 9.76 20.60 8.35
CA VAL A 40 10.04 21.79 7.53
C VAL A 40 10.89 22.82 8.30
N SER A 41 10.59 23.08 9.58
CA SER A 41 11.30 24.11 10.35
C SER A 41 12.70 23.70 10.77
N GLU A 42 12.89 22.45 11.19
CA GLU A 42 14.17 21.97 11.70
C GLU A 42 15.16 21.63 10.57
N GLU A 43 14.69 21.01 9.48
CA GLU A 43 15.57 20.54 8.41
C GLU A 43 15.67 21.51 7.22
N ASN A 44 14.94 22.63 7.27
CA ASN A 44 14.92 23.66 6.21
C ASN A 44 14.63 23.08 4.81
N VAL A 45 13.62 22.21 4.74
CA VAL A 45 13.12 21.58 3.50
C VAL A 45 11.72 22.07 3.16
N ILE A 46 11.33 21.98 1.89
CA ILE A 46 9.92 22.14 1.51
C ILE A 46 9.25 20.78 1.55
N LEU A 47 8.11 20.69 2.22
CA LEU A 47 7.32 19.46 2.26
C LEU A 47 6.05 19.64 1.45
N VAL A 48 5.82 18.67 0.56
CA VAL A 48 4.59 18.53 -0.21
C VAL A 48 3.89 17.24 0.20
N SER A 49 2.58 17.29 0.41
CA SER A 49 1.77 16.08 0.58
C SER A 49 0.60 16.07 -0.41
N MET A 50 0.18 14.89 -0.84
CA MET A 50 -0.85 14.74 -1.88
C MET A 50 -2.00 13.85 -1.42
N GLN A 51 -3.18 14.11 -1.98
CA GLN A 51 -4.29 13.17 -1.91
C GLN A 51 -4.27 12.32 -3.19
N TYR A 52 -4.62 11.05 -3.06
CA TYR A 52 -4.88 10.15 -4.18
C TYR A 52 -6.12 9.31 -3.87
N ARG A 53 -6.87 8.89 -4.89
CA ARG A 53 -8.02 8.01 -4.70
C ARG A 53 -7.57 6.65 -4.16
N VAL A 54 -8.30 6.16 -3.19
CA VAL A 54 -8.10 4.86 -2.53
C VAL A 54 -9.30 3.95 -2.78
N ALA A 55 -9.19 2.69 -2.35
CA ALA A 55 -10.23 1.68 -2.41
C ALA A 55 -10.64 1.37 -3.86
N SER A 56 -11.84 0.82 -4.07
CA SER A 56 -12.39 0.62 -5.41
C SER A 56 -12.48 1.92 -6.24
N LEU A 57 -12.62 3.07 -5.59
CA LEU A 57 -12.66 4.38 -6.27
C LEU A 57 -11.32 4.75 -6.94
N GLY A 58 -10.20 4.21 -6.45
CA GLY A 58 -8.86 4.44 -7.00
C GLY A 58 -8.30 3.25 -7.78
N PHE A 59 -8.75 2.03 -7.50
CA PHE A 59 -8.09 0.81 -7.96
C PHE A 59 -9.02 -0.24 -8.57
N LEU A 60 -10.29 0.08 -8.85
CA LEU A 60 -11.16 -0.79 -9.65
C LEU A 60 -10.58 -0.99 -11.05
N TYR A 61 -10.65 -2.22 -11.55
CA TYR A 61 -10.09 -2.63 -12.83
C TYR A 61 -11.07 -3.51 -13.60
N PHE A 62 -11.38 -3.13 -14.83
CA PHE A 62 -12.21 -3.92 -15.75
C PHE A 62 -11.63 -4.04 -17.16
N ASP A 63 -10.34 -3.73 -17.34
CA ASP A 63 -9.69 -3.80 -18.65
C ASP A 63 -10.43 -3.03 -19.76
N THR A 64 -11.05 -1.91 -19.38
CA THR A 64 -11.71 -0.99 -20.31
C THR A 64 -11.06 0.38 -20.23
N GLU A 65 -11.18 1.17 -21.28
CA GLU A 65 -10.67 2.55 -21.31
C GLU A 65 -11.25 3.40 -20.17
N ASP A 66 -12.50 3.14 -19.79
CA ASP A 66 -13.23 3.81 -18.72
C ASP A 66 -12.78 3.42 -17.29
N VAL A 67 -12.29 2.18 -17.12
CA VAL A 67 -11.87 1.60 -15.83
C VAL A 67 -10.60 0.76 -16.03
N PRO A 68 -9.46 1.40 -16.37
CA PRO A 68 -8.23 0.71 -16.73
C PRO A 68 -7.41 0.24 -15.52
N GLY A 69 -7.87 0.51 -14.30
CA GLY A 69 -7.09 0.33 -13.07
C GLY A 69 -6.17 1.53 -12.77
N ASN A 70 -5.50 1.45 -11.61
CA ASN A 70 -4.43 2.37 -11.21
C ASN A 70 -4.78 3.87 -11.14
N ALA A 71 -6.06 4.26 -11.09
CA ALA A 71 -6.47 5.66 -11.06
C ALA A 71 -5.82 6.43 -9.88
N GLY A 72 -5.66 5.79 -8.72
CA GLY A 72 -4.93 6.35 -7.58
C GLY A 72 -3.44 6.59 -7.86
N LEU A 73 -2.76 5.73 -8.62
CA LEU A 73 -1.36 5.97 -9.03
C LEU A 73 -1.25 7.08 -10.07
N PHE A 74 -2.24 7.21 -10.96
CA PHE A 74 -2.32 8.33 -11.90
C PHE A 74 -2.59 9.66 -11.19
N ASP A 75 -3.36 9.67 -10.09
CA ASP A 75 -3.52 10.85 -9.24
C ASP A 75 -2.16 11.27 -8.65
N GLN A 76 -1.37 10.30 -8.15
CA GLN A 76 -0.03 10.55 -7.63
C GLN A 76 0.90 11.08 -8.73
N LEU A 77 0.89 10.47 -9.92
CA LEU A 77 1.65 10.93 -11.08
C LEU A 77 1.33 12.39 -11.43
N MET A 78 0.05 12.75 -11.47
CA MET A 78 -0.39 14.12 -11.76
C MET A 78 0.09 15.09 -10.67
N ALA A 79 0.07 14.68 -9.41
CA ALA A 79 0.62 15.50 -8.33
C ALA A 79 2.15 15.68 -8.46
N LEU A 80 2.89 14.66 -8.89
CA LEU A 80 4.33 14.76 -9.16
C LEU A 80 4.64 15.70 -10.33
N GLN A 81 3.84 15.64 -11.40
CA GLN A 81 3.94 16.60 -12.52
C GLN A 81 3.70 18.03 -12.02
N TRP A 82 2.66 18.22 -11.19
CA TRP A 82 2.39 19.52 -10.59
C TRP A 82 3.55 20.04 -9.75
N VAL A 83 4.17 19.18 -8.92
CA VAL A 83 5.36 19.55 -8.14
C VAL A 83 6.50 19.97 -9.06
N HIS A 84 6.78 19.18 -10.10
CA HIS A 84 7.86 19.47 -11.04
C HIS A 84 7.68 20.84 -11.72
N GLU A 85 6.45 21.19 -12.11
CA GLU A 85 6.13 22.43 -12.80
C GLU A 85 6.07 23.66 -11.86
N ASN A 86 5.63 23.48 -10.61
CA ASN A 86 5.22 24.60 -9.76
C ASN A 86 6.09 24.82 -8.52
N ILE A 87 6.84 23.82 -8.04
CA ILE A 87 7.49 23.91 -6.71
C ILE A 87 8.54 25.02 -6.61
N LYS A 88 9.10 25.44 -7.75
CA LYS A 88 10.01 26.60 -7.84
C LYS A 88 9.37 27.89 -7.33
N LEU A 89 8.06 28.08 -7.53
CA LEU A 89 7.32 29.26 -7.05
C LEU A 89 7.27 29.33 -5.51
N PHE A 90 7.42 28.18 -4.85
CA PHE A 90 7.43 28.03 -3.39
C PHE A 90 8.86 28.10 -2.81
N GLY A 91 9.89 28.22 -3.65
CA GLY A 91 11.30 28.24 -3.25
C GLY A 91 11.99 26.87 -3.33
N GLY A 92 11.32 25.86 -3.88
CA GLY A 92 11.86 24.50 -4.01
C GLY A 92 12.65 24.28 -5.30
N ASN A 93 13.50 23.28 -5.29
CA ASN A 93 14.25 22.84 -6.45
C ASN A 93 13.55 21.62 -7.09
N PRO A 94 12.95 21.74 -8.30
CA PRO A 94 12.31 20.61 -8.98
C PRO A 94 13.30 19.52 -9.41
N ASN A 95 14.61 19.78 -9.33
CA ASN A 95 15.68 18.82 -9.58
C ASN A 95 16.31 18.27 -8.28
N ASN A 96 15.68 18.51 -7.11
CA ASN A 96 16.06 17.91 -5.84
C ASN A 96 14.82 17.49 -5.06
N VAL A 97 14.06 16.55 -5.64
CA VAL A 97 12.81 16.01 -5.10
C VAL A 97 13.04 14.61 -4.56
N THR A 98 12.71 14.39 -3.29
CA THR A 98 12.73 13.07 -2.63
C THR A 98 11.30 12.62 -2.40
N LEU A 99 10.91 11.48 -2.97
CA LEU A 99 9.65 10.83 -2.62
C LEU A 99 9.84 10.03 -1.34
N PHE A 100 8.88 10.11 -0.43
CA PHE A 100 8.88 9.28 0.77
C PHE A 100 7.46 8.87 1.14
N GLY A 101 7.33 7.68 1.69
CA GLY A 101 6.04 7.10 2.04
C GLY A 101 6.22 5.88 2.92
N GLU A 102 5.16 5.54 3.63
CA GLU A 102 5.08 4.41 4.55
C GLU A 102 4.02 3.40 4.08
N SER A 103 4.23 2.10 4.31
CA SER A 103 3.32 1.02 3.94
C SER A 103 2.92 1.08 2.46
N SER A 104 1.62 1.22 2.12
CA SER A 104 1.17 1.37 0.73
C SER A 104 1.69 2.65 0.06
N GLY A 105 2.05 3.67 0.84
CA GLY A 105 2.78 4.84 0.37
C GLY A 105 4.22 4.49 -0.06
N ALA A 106 4.92 3.66 0.72
CA ALA A 106 6.24 3.12 0.34
C ALA A 106 6.14 2.22 -0.91
N VAL A 107 5.07 1.42 -1.02
CA VAL A 107 4.75 0.68 -2.24
C VAL A 107 4.59 1.63 -3.41
N SER A 108 3.79 2.69 -3.27
CA SER A 108 3.64 3.74 -4.29
C SER A 108 4.98 4.37 -4.70
N VAL A 109 5.84 4.72 -3.74
CA VAL A 109 7.20 5.22 -4.03
C VAL A 109 8.00 4.19 -4.84
N SER A 110 7.94 2.92 -4.45
CA SER A 110 8.58 1.81 -5.17
C SER A 110 8.03 1.68 -6.59
N LEU A 111 6.72 1.76 -6.79
CA LEU A 111 6.10 1.72 -8.12
C LEU A 111 6.49 2.93 -8.99
N HIS A 112 6.67 4.12 -8.40
CA HIS A 112 7.16 5.29 -9.10
C HIS A 112 8.62 5.18 -9.56
N LEU A 113 9.46 4.39 -8.86
CA LEU A 113 10.81 4.05 -9.31
C LEU A 113 10.79 3.12 -10.54
N LEU A 114 9.75 2.29 -10.67
CA LEU A 114 9.59 1.34 -11.78
C LEU A 114 8.94 1.98 -13.00
N SER A 115 7.93 2.82 -12.78
CA SER A 115 7.09 3.37 -13.85
C SER A 115 7.88 4.25 -14.84
N PRO A 116 7.75 4.02 -16.16
CA PRO A 116 8.30 4.92 -17.17
C PRO A 116 7.76 6.35 -17.08
N LEU A 117 6.53 6.52 -16.61
CA LEU A 117 5.84 7.80 -16.59
C LEU A 117 6.33 8.74 -15.49
N SER A 118 6.76 8.20 -14.34
CA SER A 118 7.13 9.01 -13.18
C SER A 118 8.61 9.06 -12.86
N ARG A 119 9.43 8.11 -13.31
CA ARG A 119 10.85 8.00 -12.86
C ARG A 119 11.73 9.22 -13.16
N ASN A 120 11.30 10.13 -14.02
CA ASN A 120 11.99 11.37 -14.34
C ASN A 120 11.48 12.60 -13.57
N LEU A 121 10.44 12.46 -12.73
CA LEU A 121 9.82 13.57 -11.99
C LEU A 121 10.40 13.77 -10.58
N PHE A 122 11.29 12.90 -10.14
CA PHE A 122 11.92 12.96 -8.82
C PHE A 122 13.35 12.45 -8.87
N ASN A 123 14.10 12.70 -7.79
CA ASN A 123 15.51 12.38 -7.68
C ASN A 123 15.74 11.16 -6.81
N GLN A 124 15.25 11.15 -5.57
CA GLN A 124 15.57 10.13 -4.55
C GLN A 124 14.29 9.54 -3.96
N ALA A 125 14.42 8.40 -3.28
CA ALA A 125 13.29 7.69 -2.70
C ALA A 125 13.59 7.21 -1.27
N ILE A 126 12.58 7.31 -0.41
CA ILE A 126 12.56 6.71 0.93
C ILE A 126 11.34 5.80 1.02
N MET A 127 11.55 4.56 1.46
CA MET A 127 10.51 3.53 1.55
C MET A 127 10.46 2.95 2.97
N GLU A 128 9.45 3.35 3.73
CA GLU A 128 9.26 2.94 5.12
C GLU A 128 8.27 1.76 5.16
N SER A 129 8.73 0.56 5.56
CA SER A 129 7.87 -0.61 5.79
C SER A 129 7.00 -1.03 4.58
N GLY A 130 7.52 -0.93 3.36
CA GLY A 130 6.81 -1.38 2.16
C GLY A 130 7.66 -1.49 0.91
N SER A 131 7.24 -2.36 -0.01
CA SER A 131 7.91 -2.61 -1.29
C SER A 131 6.91 -3.07 -2.36
N SER A 132 7.15 -2.68 -3.62
CA SER A 132 6.41 -3.15 -4.80
C SER A 132 6.39 -4.68 -4.98
N THR A 133 7.28 -5.41 -4.32
CA THR A 133 7.31 -6.89 -4.33
C THR A 133 6.52 -7.54 -3.19
N ALA A 134 5.89 -6.76 -2.30
CA ALA A 134 5.07 -7.33 -1.23
C ALA A 134 3.89 -8.13 -1.81
N PRO A 135 3.48 -9.26 -1.20
CA PRO A 135 2.42 -10.11 -1.74
C PRO A 135 1.06 -9.42 -1.92
N TRP A 136 0.83 -8.34 -1.18
CA TRP A 136 -0.40 -7.55 -1.20
C TRP A 136 -0.31 -6.29 -2.07
N ALA A 137 0.87 -5.95 -2.60
CA ALA A 137 1.11 -4.69 -3.31
C ALA A 137 0.44 -4.64 -4.69
N ILE A 138 0.30 -5.78 -5.37
CA ILE A 138 -0.25 -5.88 -6.72
C ILE A 138 -1.15 -7.10 -6.85
N LEU A 139 -2.29 -6.93 -7.52
CA LEU A 139 -3.15 -8.03 -7.95
C LEU A 139 -2.94 -8.39 -9.42
N SER A 140 -3.23 -9.64 -9.76
CA SER A 140 -3.35 -10.04 -11.15
C SER A 140 -4.57 -9.37 -11.78
N ARG A 141 -4.50 -9.10 -13.09
CA ARG A 141 -5.61 -8.50 -13.86
C ARG A 141 -6.91 -9.31 -13.71
N GLU A 142 -6.82 -10.64 -13.73
CA GLU A 142 -7.98 -11.53 -13.59
C GLU A 142 -8.59 -11.47 -12.19
N GLU A 143 -7.78 -11.51 -11.14
CA GLU A 143 -8.28 -11.42 -9.76
C GLU A 143 -8.91 -10.05 -9.49
N SER A 144 -8.27 -8.97 -9.95
CA SER A 144 -8.80 -7.61 -9.81
C SER A 144 -10.14 -7.45 -10.55
N PHE A 145 -10.26 -8.01 -11.76
CA PHE A 145 -11.52 -8.01 -12.52
C PHE A 145 -12.62 -8.78 -11.78
N SER A 146 -12.30 -9.98 -11.29
CA SER A 146 -13.22 -10.84 -10.53
C SER A 146 -13.74 -10.15 -9.27
N ARG A 147 -12.87 -9.47 -8.51
CA ARG A 147 -13.26 -8.67 -7.35
C ARG A 147 -14.17 -7.51 -7.72
N GLY A 148 -13.91 -6.85 -8.84
CA GLY A 148 -14.78 -5.81 -9.38
C GLY A 148 -16.20 -6.32 -9.66
N LEU A 149 -16.34 -7.52 -10.26
CA LEU A 149 -17.66 -8.13 -10.49
C LEU A 149 -18.37 -8.52 -9.18
N LYS A 150 -17.64 -9.05 -8.20
CA LYS A 150 -18.21 -9.34 -6.87
C LYS A 150 -18.76 -8.08 -6.20
N LEU A 151 -18.01 -6.98 -6.27
CA LEU A 151 -18.48 -5.68 -5.77
C LEU A 151 -19.72 -5.21 -6.55
N ALA A 152 -19.73 -5.32 -7.87
CA ALA A 152 -20.91 -4.98 -8.68
C ALA A 152 -22.16 -5.74 -8.22
N LYS A 153 -22.03 -7.05 -8.03
CA LYS A 153 -23.09 -7.90 -7.51
C LYS A 153 -23.55 -7.46 -6.11
N ALA A 154 -22.62 -7.17 -5.20
CA ALA A 154 -22.93 -6.69 -3.84
C ALA A 154 -23.66 -5.33 -3.84
N MET A 155 -23.43 -4.52 -4.87
CA MET A 155 -24.11 -3.25 -5.11
C MET A 155 -25.45 -3.38 -5.85
N GLY A 156 -25.83 -4.58 -6.28
CA GLY A 156 -27.03 -4.81 -7.08
C GLY A 156 -26.89 -4.33 -8.53
N CYS A 157 -25.66 -4.17 -9.02
CA CYS A 157 -25.35 -3.85 -10.41
C CYS A 157 -25.21 -5.13 -11.26
N PRO A 158 -25.36 -5.01 -12.59
CA PRO A 158 -25.01 -6.10 -13.51
C PRO A 158 -23.57 -6.57 -13.30
N ASP A 159 -23.33 -7.87 -13.30
CA ASP A 159 -22.04 -8.52 -13.04
C ASP A 159 -21.62 -9.48 -14.17
N ASP A 160 -22.15 -9.28 -15.39
CA ASP A 160 -21.76 -10.04 -16.58
C ASP A 160 -20.51 -9.42 -17.24
N ARG A 161 -19.44 -10.24 -17.33
CA ARG A 161 -18.19 -9.89 -18.01
C ARG A 161 -18.39 -9.46 -19.46
N ASN A 162 -19.39 -10.01 -20.15
CA ASN A 162 -19.68 -9.67 -21.55
C ASN A 162 -20.39 -8.31 -21.69
N GLU A 163 -21.00 -7.82 -20.61
CA GLU A 163 -21.76 -6.56 -20.60
C GLU A 163 -21.15 -5.54 -19.63
N ILE A 164 -19.82 -5.54 -19.51
CA ILE A 164 -19.10 -4.77 -18.48
C ILE A 164 -19.38 -3.26 -18.51
N HIS A 165 -19.72 -2.70 -19.68
CA HIS A 165 -20.14 -1.31 -19.80
C HIS A 165 -21.39 -1.00 -18.95
N LYS A 166 -22.36 -1.92 -18.84
CA LYS A 166 -23.53 -1.77 -17.97
C LYS A 166 -23.15 -1.83 -16.50
N THR A 167 -22.19 -2.69 -16.14
CA THR A 167 -21.61 -2.77 -14.80
C THR A 167 -21.00 -1.43 -14.40
N VAL A 168 -20.14 -0.86 -15.26
CA VAL A 168 -19.48 0.43 -15.01
C VAL A 168 -20.51 1.57 -14.92
N GLU A 169 -21.48 1.62 -15.83
CA GLU A 169 -22.52 2.66 -15.81
C GLU A 169 -23.35 2.62 -14.52
N CYS A 170 -23.68 1.41 -14.06
CA CYS A 170 -24.39 1.22 -12.80
C CYS A 170 -23.54 1.64 -11.59
N LEU A 171 -22.29 1.17 -11.52
CA LEU A 171 -21.38 1.47 -10.40
C LEU A 171 -21.10 2.98 -10.27
N ARG A 172 -21.03 3.73 -11.38
CA ARG A 172 -20.88 5.19 -11.36
C ARG A 172 -22.07 5.92 -10.70
N LYS A 173 -23.23 5.28 -10.62
CA LYS A 173 -24.47 5.86 -10.06
C LYS A 173 -24.71 5.46 -8.60
N VAL A 174 -23.96 4.50 -8.07
CA VAL A 174 -24.13 4.07 -6.67
C VAL A 174 -23.50 5.06 -5.70
N ASN A 175 -23.92 4.99 -4.44
CA ASN A 175 -23.29 5.76 -3.37
C ASN A 175 -21.87 5.25 -3.10
N SER A 176 -20.88 6.14 -3.10
CA SER A 176 -19.47 5.79 -2.93
C SER A 176 -19.16 5.21 -1.54
N SER A 177 -19.80 5.72 -0.47
CA SER A 177 -19.64 5.18 0.88
C SER A 177 -20.13 3.72 0.97
N ALA A 178 -21.31 3.44 0.41
CA ALA A 178 -21.84 2.08 0.35
C ALA A 178 -20.96 1.15 -0.51
N MET A 179 -20.33 1.68 -1.56
CA MET A 179 -19.41 0.92 -2.40
C MET A 179 -18.16 0.51 -1.62
N VAL A 180 -17.51 1.44 -0.90
CA VAL A 180 -16.31 1.13 -0.11
C VAL A 180 -16.60 0.23 1.09
N GLU A 181 -17.78 0.32 1.69
CA GLU A 181 -18.22 -0.55 2.80
C GLU A 181 -18.41 -2.01 2.37
N LYS A 182 -18.72 -2.26 1.09
CA LYS A 182 -19.00 -3.60 0.55
C LYS A 182 -17.82 -4.26 -0.18
N GLU A 183 -16.62 -3.70 -0.06
CA GLU A 183 -15.42 -4.24 -0.71
C GLU A 183 -14.87 -5.51 -0.04
N TRP A 184 -15.13 -5.65 1.26
CA TRP A 184 -14.50 -6.66 2.10
C TRP A 184 -15.30 -7.96 2.10
N ASP A 185 -14.96 -8.87 1.17
CA ASP A 185 -15.50 -10.22 1.09
C ASP A 185 -14.37 -11.27 1.21
N HIS A 186 -14.31 -11.98 2.34
CA HIS A 186 -13.39 -13.10 2.62
C HIS A 186 -11.91 -12.86 2.27
N VAL A 187 -11.36 -11.72 2.70
CA VAL A 187 -9.96 -11.37 2.45
C VAL A 187 -9.05 -11.90 3.57
N ALA A 188 -7.97 -12.58 3.21
CA ALA A 188 -6.97 -13.07 4.16
C ALA A 188 -6.18 -11.91 4.80
N ILE A 189 -5.49 -12.17 5.92
CA ILE A 189 -4.67 -11.17 6.62
C ILE A 189 -3.68 -10.49 5.66
N CYS A 190 -3.51 -9.18 5.80
CA CYS A 190 -2.64 -8.34 4.97
C CYS A 190 -2.99 -8.32 3.47
N PHE A 191 -4.10 -8.91 3.01
CA PHE A 191 -4.60 -8.70 1.66
C PHE A 191 -5.64 -7.59 1.65
N PHE A 192 -5.63 -6.76 0.62
CA PHE A 192 -6.57 -5.65 0.46
C PHE A 192 -7.42 -5.85 -0.80
N PRO A 193 -8.72 -5.47 -0.81
CA PRO A 193 -9.63 -5.79 -1.91
C PRO A 193 -9.20 -5.21 -3.27
N PHE A 194 -8.88 -3.91 -3.30
CA PHE A 194 -8.51 -3.17 -4.50
C PHE A 194 -7.16 -2.49 -4.30
N VAL A 195 -6.17 -2.90 -5.10
CA VAL A 195 -4.77 -2.43 -5.06
C VAL A 195 -4.27 -2.30 -6.51
N PRO A 196 -3.06 -1.78 -6.75
CA PRO A 196 -2.50 -1.68 -8.09
C PRO A 196 -2.52 -2.98 -8.91
N VAL A 197 -2.57 -2.81 -10.24
CA VAL A 197 -2.46 -3.88 -11.24
C VAL A 197 -1.35 -3.54 -12.25
N VAL A 198 -0.85 -4.53 -12.99
CA VAL A 198 0.00 -4.26 -14.16
C VAL A 198 -0.92 -3.91 -15.34
N ASP A 199 -1.04 -2.62 -15.63
CA ASP A 199 -1.97 -2.03 -16.60
C ASP A 199 -1.37 -1.88 -18.01
N GLY A 200 -0.05 -1.92 -18.14
CA GLY A 200 0.65 -1.71 -19.41
C GLY A 200 0.88 -0.24 -19.79
N ALA A 201 0.51 0.70 -18.90
CA ALA A 201 0.76 2.13 -19.07
C ALA A 201 1.55 2.70 -17.89
N PHE A 202 1.03 2.60 -16.66
CA PHE A 202 1.81 2.98 -15.48
C PHE A 202 2.90 1.96 -15.19
N LEU A 203 2.58 0.66 -15.24
CA LEU A 203 3.54 -0.45 -15.15
C LEU A 203 3.53 -1.27 -16.43
N ASP A 204 4.67 -1.37 -17.10
CA ASP A 204 4.83 -2.23 -18.29
C ASP A 204 4.97 -3.71 -17.94
N ASP A 205 5.42 -4.01 -16.71
CA ASP A 205 5.72 -5.37 -16.27
C ASP A 205 5.59 -5.52 -14.74
N HIS A 206 5.57 -6.76 -14.27
CA HIS A 206 5.53 -7.08 -12.85
C HIS A 206 6.81 -6.59 -12.14
N PRO A 207 6.73 -6.03 -10.92
CA PRO A 207 7.88 -5.49 -10.19
C PRO A 207 9.08 -6.43 -10.09
N GLN A 208 8.83 -7.72 -9.81
CA GLN A 208 9.90 -8.73 -9.75
C GLN A 208 10.68 -8.84 -11.09
N LYS A 209 10.00 -8.73 -12.23
CA LYS A 209 10.62 -8.77 -13.55
C LYS A 209 11.32 -7.46 -13.88
N SER A 210 10.73 -6.31 -13.52
CA SER A 210 11.40 -5.01 -13.67
C SER A 210 12.71 -4.94 -12.87
N LEU A 211 12.72 -5.49 -11.66
CA LEU A 211 13.93 -5.59 -10.83
C LEU A 211 14.97 -6.53 -11.44
N SER A 212 14.58 -7.74 -11.86
CA SER A 212 15.52 -8.72 -12.44
C SER A 212 16.12 -8.28 -13.77
N THR A 213 15.39 -7.46 -14.54
CA THR A 213 15.83 -6.92 -15.84
C THR A 213 16.45 -5.52 -15.74
N ASN A 214 16.65 -4.99 -14.54
CA ASN A 214 17.18 -3.65 -14.31
C ASN A 214 16.35 -2.48 -14.88
N ASN A 215 15.07 -2.71 -15.19
CA ASN A 215 14.13 -1.68 -15.69
C ASN A 215 13.54 -0.86 -14.55
N PHE A 216 14.36 -0.01 -13.94
CA PHE A 216 13.97 0.90 -12.85
C PHE A 216 14.91 2.10 -12.78
N LYS A 217 14.47 3.18 -12.12
CA LYS A 217 15.29 4.38 -11.88
C LYS A 217 16.55 4.04 -11.09
N LYS A 218 17.74 4.41 -11.60
CA LYS A 218 19.00 4.30 -10.86
C LYS A 218 19.18 5.54 -9.99
N THR A 219 18.99 5.40 -8.69
CA THR A 219 19.14 6.50 -7.72
C THR A 219 19.41 5.98 -6.30
N ASN A 220 19.66 6.90 -5.37
CA ASN A 220 19.79 6.61 -3.95
C ASN A 220 18.42 6.28 -3.36
N ILE A 221 18.40 5.22 -2.55
CA ILE A 221 17.24 4.79 -1.78
C ILE A 221 17.62 4.72 -0.30
N LEU A 222 16.68 5.09 0.57
CA LEU A 222 16.70 4.74 1.99
C LEU A 222 15.47 3.86 2.25
N MET A 223 15.64 2.72 2.90
CA MET A 223 14.51 1.85 3.22
C MET A 223 14.74 1.12 4.54
N GLY A 224 13.66 0.70 5.18
CA GLY A 224 13.72 -0.02 6.45
C GLY A 224 12.39 -0.65 6.83
N SER A 225 12.42 -1.40 7.93
CA SER A 225 11.26 -2.05 8.55
C SER A 225 11.33 -1.83 10.06
N ASN A 226 10.17 -1.92 10.71
CA ASN A 226 10.06 -1.95 12.16
C ASN A 226 10.31 -3.37 12.70
N SER A 227 10.55 -3.50 13.99
CA SER A 227 10.76 -4.80 14.62
C SER A 227 9.48 -5.65 14.66
N GLU A 228 8.30 -5.03 14.84
CA GLU A 228 7.01 -5.69 15.03
C GLU A 228 5.96 -5.26 13.99
N GLU A 229 6.21 -5.57 12.71
CA GLU A 229 5.32 -5.22 11.59
C GLU A 229 3.98 -5.99 11.59
N GLY A 230 3.98 -7.21 12.13
CA GLY A 230 2.86 -8.14 12.01
C GLY A 230 1.73 -7.86 12.99
N TYR A 231 2.07 -7.43 14.22
CA TYR A 231 1.09 -7.29 15.30
C TYR A 231 -0.12 -6.44 14.93
N TYR A 232 0.09 -5.29 14.28
CA TYR A 232 -1.01 -4.40 13.90
C TYR A 232 -2.09 -5.16 13.12
N PHE A 233 -1.69 -5.94 12.11
CA PHE A 233 -2.63 -6.70 11.28
C PHE A 233 -3.25 -7.88 12.02
N ILE A 234 -2.47 -8.56 12.88
CA ILE A 234 -2.95 -9.69 13.66
C ILE A 234 -4.03 -9.25 14.66
N PHE A 235 -3.88 -8.07 15.29
CA PHE A 235 -4.89 -7.51 16.20
C PHE A 235 -6.26 -7.33 15.54
N TYR A 236 -6.30 -6.89 14.27
CA TYR A 236 -7.56 -6.71 13.53
C TYR A 236 -8.10 -8.00 12.91
N TYR A 237 -7.25 -9.01 12.72
CA TYR A 237 -7.64 -10.25 12.05
C TYR A 237 -7.99 -11.39 13.03
N LEU A 238 -7.15 -11.64 14.04
CA LEU A 238 -7.34 -12.68 15.06
C LEU A 238 -7.87 -12.09 16.37
N THR A 239 -8.99 -11.38 16.30
CA THR A 239 -9.55 -10.57 17.41
C THR A 239 -9.82 -11.35 18.71
N GLU A 240 -10.15 -12.64 18.62
CA GLU A 240 -10.37 -13.51 19.79
C GLU A 240 -9.07 -13.91 20.48
N LEU A 241 -7.98 -14.04 19.71
CA LEU A 241 -6.66 -14.44 20.21
C LEU A 241 -5.83 -13.23 20.67
N PHE A 242 -5.93 -12.12 19.94
CA PHE A 242 -5.25 -10.86 20.20
C PHE A 242 -6.23 -9.80 20.66
N LYS A 243 -6.69 -9.94 21.91
CA LYS A 243 -7.55 -8.95 22.56
C LYS A 243 -6.75 -7.68 22.86
N LYS A 244 -7.43 -6.52 22.83
CA LYS A 244 -6.82 -5.23 23.18
C LYS A 244 -6.72 -5.07 24.71
N GLU A 245 -5.94 -5.95 25.33
CA GLU A 245 -5.74 -6.07 26.76
C GLU A 245 -4.24 -6.20 27.06
N GLU A 246 -3.84 -5.95 28.30
CA GLU A 246 -2.45 -6.18 28.73
C GLU A 246 -2.16 -7.67 28.88
N ASN A 247 -0.88 -8.05 28.74
CA ASN A 247 -0.38 -9.40 29.03
C ASN A 247 -1.05 -10.53 28.21
N VAL A 248 -1.46 -10.25 26.98
CA VAL A 248 -1.91 -11.28 26.03
C VAL A 248 -0.75 -12.22 25.74
N VAL A 249 -1.00 -13.53 25.82
CA VAL A 249 -0.05 -14.61 25.52
C VAL A 249 -0.74 -15.68 24.67
N VAL A 250 0.05 -16.46 23.93
CA VAL A 250 -0.48 -17.46 22.97
C VAL A 250 0.02 -18.84 23.35
N SER A 251 -0.89 -19.75 23.73
CA SER A 251 -0.53 -21.15 23.99
C SER A 251 0.01 -21.84 22.73
N ARG A 252 0.78 -22.93 22.90
CA ARG A 252 1.29 -23.71 21.75
C ARG A 252 0.18 -24.21 20.83
N GLU A 253 -0.94 -24.65 21.39
CA GLU A 253 -2.12 -25.08 20.62
C GLU A 253 -2.70 -23.93 19.78
N ASN A 254 -2.86 -22.75 20.38
CA ASN A 254 -3.36 -21.58 19.67
C ASN A 254 -2.39 -21.08 18.61
N PHE A 255 -1.08 -21.19 18.83
CA PHE A 255 -0.05 -20.89 17.84
C PHE A 255 -0.17 -21.77 16.60
N ILE A 256 -0.24 -23.09 16.77
CA ILE A 256 -0.40 -24.05 15.67
C ILE A 256 -1.71 -23.79 14.90
N LYS A 257 -2.79 -23.50 15.64
CA LYS A 257 -4.08 -23.13 15.03
C LYS A 257 -3.97 -21.83 14.22
N ALA A 258 -3.30 -20.81 14.77
CA ALA A 258 -3.13 -19.52 14.13
C ALA A 258 -2.31 -19.61 12.83
N ILE A 259 -1.29 -20.48 12.74
CA ILE A 259 -0.57 -20.73 11.47
C ILE A 259 -1.54 -21.10 10.36
N GLY A 260 -2.51 -21.97 10.65
CA GLY A 260 -3.54 -22.37 9.69
C GLY A 260 -4.47 -21.23 9.27
N GLN A 261 -4.82 -20.34 10.19
CA GLN A 261 -5.71 -19.20 9.94
C GLN A 261 -5.02 -18.05 9.19
N LEU A 262 -3.73 -17.82 9.46
CA LEU A 262 -2.92 -16.79 8.82
C LEU A 262 -2.45 -17.22 7.43
N ASN A 263 -2.32 -18.53 7.19
CA ASN A 263 -1.87 -19.11 5.91
C ASN A 263 -2.93 -20.05 5.33
N PRO A 264 -4.14 -19.57 4.99
CA PRO A 264 -5.26 -20.44 4.61
C PRO A 264 -4.99 -21.24 3.33
N ASN A 265 -4.21 -20.69 2.40
CA ASN A 265 -3.90 -21.31 1.11
C ASN A 265 -2.67 -22.25 1.15
N ALA A 266 -1.95 -22.32 2.28
CA ALA A 266 -0.81 -23.20 2.42
C ALA A 266 -1.24 -24.67 2.65
N ASP A 267 -0.54 -25.61 2.02
CA ASP A 267 -0.73 -27.03 2.27
C ASP A 267 -0.12 -27.47 3.62
N ALA A 268 -0.30 -28.74 3.97
CA ALA A 268 0.19 -29.27 5.23
C ALA A 268 1.72 -29.26 5.34
N ALA A 269 2.45 -29.48 4.25
CA ALA A 269 3.91 -29.49 4.26
C ALA A 269 4.46 -28.08 4.50
N VAL A 270 3.88 -27.08 3.83
CA VAL A 270 4.21 -25.67 4.02
C VAL A 270 3.87 -25.22 5.45
N LYS A 271 2.71 -25.60 5.98
CA LYS A 271 2.33 -25.26 7.37
C LYS A 271 3.29 -25.85 8.39
N SER A 272 3.74 -27.09 8.21
CA SER A 272 4.77 -27.69 9.07
C SER A 272 6.12 -26.98 8.97
N ALA A 273 6.50 -26.51 7.78
CA ALA A 273 7.72 -25.73 7.60
C ALA A 273 7.63 -24.36 8.30
N ILE A 274 6.48 -23.68 8.23
CA ILE A 274 6.23 -22.43 8.95
C ILE A 274 6.29 -22.67 10.46
N GLU A 275 5.63 -23.72 10.96
CA GLU A 275 5.70 -24.08 12.39
C GLU A 275 7.15 -24.29 12.83
N PHE A 276 7.93 -25.01 12.02
CA PHE A 276 9.32 -25.30 12.33
C PHE A 276 10.20 -24.05 12.40
N GLU A 277 10.07 -23.16 11.41
CA GLU A 277 10.87 -21.95 11.30
C GLU A 277 10.59 -20.97 12.45
N TYR A 278 9.31 -20.78 12.79
CA TYR A 278 8.89 -19.77 13.77
C TYR A 278 8.76 -20.31 15.20
N THR A 279 9.21 -21.53 15.48
CA THR A 279 9.24 -22.07 16.84
C THR A 279 10.57 -21.75 17.52
N ASP A 280 10.54 -21.18 18.73
CA ASP A 280 11.71 -21.20 19.61
C ASP A 280 11.91 -22.62 20.16
N TRP A 281 12.86 -23.35 19.58
CA TRP A 281 13.14 -24.74 19.94
C TRP A 281 13.81 -24.93 21.31
N PHE A 282 14.33 -23.88 21.95
CA PHE A 282 14.80 -23.97 23.33
C PHE A 282 13.63 -23.95 24.31
N ASN A 283 12.55 -23.24 23.98
CA ASN A 283 11.35 -23.14 24.82
C ASN A 283 10.05 -23.19 23.98
N PRO A 284 9.72 -24.34 23.37
CA PRO A 284 8.65 -24.42 22.35
C PRO A 284 7.24 -24.13 22.90
N ASN A 285 7.04 -24.29 24.21
CA ASN A 285 5.76 -24.04 24.88
C ASN A 285 5.68 -22.67 25.55
N ASP A 286 6.70 -21.82 25.42
CA ASP A 286 6.69 -20.47 25.99
C ASP A 286 5.60 -19.63 25.30
N PRO A 287 4.61 -19.12 26.05
CA PRO A 287 3.44 -18.51 25.45
C PRO A 287 3.69 -17.07 24.98
N GLU A 288 4.74 -16.39 25.48
CA GLU A 288 5.16 -15.09 24.95
C GLU A 288 5.93 -15.26 23.65
N LYS A 289 6.79 -16.28 23.57
CA LYS A 289 7.55 -16.56 22.35
C LYS A 289 6.65 -17.02 21.22
N ASN A 290 5.67 -17.87 21.50
CA ASN A 290 4.66 -18.26 20.53
C ASN A 290 3.83 -17.05 20.03
N ARG A 291 3.55 -16.06 20.89
CA ARG A 291 2.92 -14.80 20.48
C ARG A 291 3.82 -13.99 19.54
N ASN A 292 5.08 -13.78 19.93
CA ASN A 292 6.07 -13.05 19.13
C ASN A 292 6.33 -13.73 17.78
N ALA A 293 6.28 -15.06 17.73
CA ALA A 293 6.41 -15.82 16.49
C ALA A 293 5.31 -15.52 15.47
N LEU A 294 4.07 -15.27 15.91
CA LEU A 294 2.98 -14.87 15.02
C LEU A 294 3.24 -13.50 14.39
N ASP A 295 3.78 -12.55 15.15
CA ASP A 295 4.21 -11.26 14.60
C ASP A 295 5.28 -11.43 13.53
N LYS A 296 6.34 -12.20 13.84
CA LYS A 296 7.48 -12.39 12.92
C LYS A 296 7.15 -13.15 11.64
N MET A 297 6.11 -13.99 11.62
CA MET A 297 5.69 -14.66 10.39
C MET A 297 4.80 -13.80 9.48
N VAL A 298 4.15 -12.79 10.05
CA VAL A 298 3.28 -11.86 9.30
C VAL A 298 4.07 -10.65 8.80
N GLY A 299 4.99 -10.15 9.62
CA GLY A 299 5.83 -8.99 9.38
C GLY A 299 7.02 -9.21 8.45
#